data_AF-A0A165CE97-F1
#
_entry.id   AF-A0A165CE97-F1
#
_cell.length_a   1.000
_cell.length_b   1.000
_cell.length_c   1.000
_cell.angle_alpha   90.00
_cell.angle_beta   90.00
_cell.angle_gamma   90.00
#
_symmetry.space_group_name_H-M   'P 1'
#
loop_
_entity.id
_entity.type
_entity.pdbx_description
1 polymer ?
#
loop_
_entity_poly.entity_id
_entity_poly.type
_entity_poly.pdbx_seq_one_letter_code
_entity_poly.pdbx_strand_id
1 'polypeptide(L)'
;MLDVFLAFSNGYAYDRIWIYDIMDGLTRTFVTFAVSLCGLSLGLHLASYDLSHNHFVRQLGKLHISRPLRLFLVGASLVIYLLTIPMYLVLSPRFRPLATSALLYSFPGTLTRHLLGTQLNGRHPYYPIGTLLANALATAFLAIFHALQRLPPAGPGPITALSCVVLQGLIDGLCGCLSTVSTFAVEVRAMQGRGRDARRAWAYAIGSWATGQILMLAILGGTTWGAGAREAFWCVARL
;
A
#
# COMPACT_ATOMS: atom_id res chain seq x y z
N MET A 1 -0.73 7.32 2.00
CA MET A 1 -1.88 8.11 2.48
C MET A 1 -1.67 8.57 3.91
N LEU A 2 -1.36 7.67 4.84
CA LEU A 2 -1.14 8.00 6.26
C LEU A 2 -0.14 9.14 6.48
N ASP A 3 1.08 9.02 5.95
CA ASP A 3 2.12 10.05 6.12
C ASP A 3 1.73 11.43 5.57
N VAL A 4 0.99 11.44 4.46
CA VAL A 4 0.48 12.69 3.85
C VAL A 4 -0.60 13.30 4.75
N PHE A 5 -1.50 12.47 5.29
CA PHE A 5 -2.53 12.92 6.21
C PHE A 5 -1.92 13.47 7.51
N LEU A 6 -0.97 12.75 8.12
CA LEU A 6 -0.27 13.19 9.32
C LEU A 6 0.52 14.48 9.10
N ALA A 7 1.09 14.67 7.92
CA ALA A 7 1.75 15.93 7.56
C ALA A 7 0.74 17.10 7.52
N PHE A 8 -0.42 16.91 6.88
CA PHE A 8 -1.47 17.94 6.83
C PHE A 8 -2.12 18.23 8.18
N SER A 9 -2.28 17.21 9.03
CA SER A 9 -2.91 17.37 10.34
C SER A 9 -1.93 17.83 11.43
N ASN A 10 -0.66 18.05 11.09
CA ASN A 10 0.45 18.20 12.04
C ASN A 10 0.41 17.14 13.16
N GLY A 11 0.25 15.86 12.79
CA GLY A 11 0.06 14.75 13.74
C GLY A 11 1.28 14.39 14.58
N TYR A 12 2.39 15.13 14.44
CA TYR A 12 3.60 15.00 15.26
C TYR A 12 3.87 16.27 16.09
N ALA A 13 2.94 17.23 16.10
CA ALA A 13 3.01 18.48 16.85
C ALA A 13 4.33 19.26 16.64
N TYR A 14 4.78 19.39 15.39
CA TYR A 14 5.95 20.22 15.07
C TYR A 14 5.64 21.72 15.27
N ASP A 15 6.61 22.48 15.77
CA ASP A 15 6.53 23.93 15.89
C ASP A 15 6.76 24.60 14.52
N ARG A 16 5.68 24.67 13.72
CA ARG A 16 5.69 25.25 12.37
C ARG A 16 4.33 25.84 12.02
N ILE A 17 4.32 26.86 11.16
CA ILE A 17 3.07 27.45 10.64
C ILE A 17 2.39 26.52 9.62
N TRP A 18 1.07 26.66 9.47
CA TRP A 18 0.20 25.80 8.65
C TRP A 18 0.66 25.62 7.18
N ILE A 19 1.37 26.60 6.61
CA ILE A 19 1.89 26.52 5.23
C ILE A 19 2.93 25.39 5.13
N TYR A 20 3.77 25.20 6.15
CA TYR A 20 4.77 24.13 6.16
C TYR A 20 4.14 22.74 6.25
N ASP A 21 3.00 22.60 6.94
CA ASP A 21 2.25 21.33 6.98
C ASP A 21 1.70 20.96 5.60
N ILE A 22 1.16 21.95 4.88
CA ILE A 22 0.70 21.76 3.50
C ILE A 22 1.88 21.40 2.59
N MET A 23 2.99 22.13 2.71
CA MET A 23 4.19 21.85 1.91
C MET A 23 4.73 20.44 2.18
N ASP A 24 4.76 19.97 3.43
CA ASP A 24 5.20 18.62 3.80
C ASP A 24 4.29 17.54 3.17
N GLY A 25 2.97 17.66 3.32
CA GLY A 25 2.02 16.70 2.76
C GLY A 25 2.03 16.67 1.23
N LEU A 26 2.14 17.83 0.57
CA LEU A 26 2.32 17.92 -0.88
C LEU A 26 3.64 17.30 -1.31
N THR A 27 4.74 17.61 -0.63
CA THR A 27 6.07 17.07 -0.94
C THR A 27 6.07 15.54 -0.88
N ARG A 28 5.51 14.94 0.17
CA ARG A 28 5.37 13.48 0.31
C ARG A 28 4.55 12.88 -0.83
N THR A 29 3.47 13.55 -1.24
CA THR A 29 2.66 13.12 -2.39
C THR A 29 3.46 13.18 -3.69
N PHE A 30 4.10 14.32 -3.97
CA PHE A 30 4.89 14.52 -5.19
C PHE A 30 6.06 13.54 -5.29
N VAL A 31 6.83 13.36 -4.21
CA VAL A 31 7.97 12.42 -4.18
C VAL A 31 7.49 11.00 -4.43
N THR A 32 6.38 10.57 -3.82
CA THR A 32 5.83 9.22 -4.01
C THR A 32 5.45 8.98 -5.48
N PHE A 33 4.77 9.93 -6.12
CA PHE A 33 4.43 9.80 -7.54
C PHE A 33 5.65 9.91 -8.44
N ALA A 34 6.58 10.81 -8.15
CA ALA A 34 7.81 10.98 -8.92
C ALA A 34 8.64 9.70 -8.90
N VAL A 35 8.91 9.12 -7.74
CA VAL A 35 9.66 7.87 -7.60
C VAL A 35 8.99 6.73 -8.37
N SER A 36 7.66 6.62 -8.26
CA SER A 36 6.90 5.59 -8.99
C SER A 36 6.96 5.78 -10.52
N LEU A 37 6.85 7.01 -11.01
CA LEU A 37 6.90 7.32 -12.44
C LEU A 37 8.32 7.20 -13.01
N CYS A 38 9.34 7.61 -12.24
CA CYS A 38 10.75 7.41 -12.58
C CYS A 38 11.09 5.93 -12.67
N GLY A 39 10.65 5.11 -11.70
CA GLY A 39 10.82 3.66 -11.73
C GLY A 39 10.14 3.03 -12.95
N LEU A 40 8.93 3.47 -13.30
CA LEU A 40 8.25 3.06 -14.52
C LEU A 40 9.03 3.47 -15.79
N SER A 41 9.53 4.70 -15.84
CA SER A 41 10.29 5.19 -16.99
C SER A 41 11.60 4.43 -17.17
N LEU A 42 12.33 4.19 -16.07
CA LEU A 42 13.54 3.37 -16.07
C LEU A 42 13.25 1.96 -16.56
N GLY A 43 12.20 1.32 -16.04
CA GLY A 43 11.78 -0.02 -16.48
C GLY A 43 11.46 -0.08 -17.98
N LEU A 44 10.82 0.95 -18.53
CA LEU A 44 10.55 1.05 -19.96
C LEU A 44 11.81 1.26 -20.78
N HIS A 45 12.76 2.09 -20.32
CA HIS A 45 14.04 2.28 -20.99
C HIS A 45 14.86 0.99 -21.01
N LEU A 46 14.99 0.33 -19.87
CA LEU A 46 15.67 -0.97 -19.76
C LEU A 46 15.04 -2.01 -20.68
N ALA A 47 13.70 -2.11 -20.67
CA ALA A 47 12.99 -3.02 -21.56
C ALA A 47 13.25 -2.69 -23.04
N SER A 48 13.22 -1.41 -23.43
CA SER A 48 13.44 -0.99 -24.82
C SER A 48 14.88 -1.17 -25.30
N TYR A 49 15.87 -0.88 -24.44
CA TYR A 49 17.29 -1.02 -24.75
C TYR A 49 17.64 -2.50 -24.92
N ASP A 50 17.22 -3.33 -23.97
CA ASP A 50 17.56 -4.75 -23.96
C ASP A 50 16.83 -5.53 -25.08
N LEU A 51 15.55 -5.19 -25.36
CA LEU A 51 14.82 -5.76 -26.51
C LEU A 51 15.41 -5.35 -27.87
N SER A 52 16.12 -4.24 -27.96
CA SER A 52 16.73 -3.75 -29.20
C SER A 52 18.07 -4.42 -29.53
N HIS A 53 18.83 -4.84 -28.51
CA HIS A 53 20.18 -5.39 -28.70
C HIS A 53 20.28 -6.90 -28.44
N ASN A 54 19.44 -7.49 -27.58
CA ASN A 54 19.54 -8.90 -27.19
C ASN A 54 18.40 -9.76 -27.76
N HIS A 55 18.74 -10.62 -28.74
CA HIS A 55 17.83 -11.62 -29.30
C HIS A 55 17.23 -12.57 -28.23
N PHE A 56 18.00 -12.88 -27.19
CA PHE A 56 17.58 -13.72 -26.06
C PHE A 56 16.43 -13.11 -25.26
N VAL A 57 16.51 -11.81 -24.95
CA VAL A 57 15.50 -11.08 -24.18
C VAL A 57 14.20 -10.92 -24.97
N ARG A 58 14.32 -10.71 -26.28
CA ARG A 58 13.17 -10.72 -27.20
C ARG A 58 12.49 -12.09 -27.31
N GLN A 59 13.23 -13.19 -27.15
CA GLN A 59 12.66 -14.54 -27.05
C GLN A 59 11.99 -14.78 -25.69
N LEU A 60 12.57 -14.30 -24.59
CA LEU A 60 11.97 -14.33 -23.24
C LEU A 60 10.66 -13.53 -23.16
N GLY A 61 10.56 -12.38 -23.83
CA GLY A 61 9.31 -11.62 -23.91
C GLY A 61 8.20 -12.34 -24.69
N LYS A 62 8.57 -13.29 -25.57
CA LYS A 62 7.65 -14.17 -26.29
C LYS A 62 7.41 -15.50 -25.57
N LEU A 63 8.05 -15.74 -24.42
CA LEU A 63 7.90 -16.99 -23.69
C LEU A 63 6.44 -17.10 -23.24
N HIS A 64 5.69 -17.95 -23.93
CA HIS A 64 4.33 -18.26 -23.54
C HIS A 64 4.42 -18.97 -22.20
N ILE A 65 3.90 -18.35 -21.14
CA ILE A 65 3.90 -18.95 -19.80
C ILE A 65 3.08 -20.23 -19.88
N SER A 66 3.78 -21.35 -20.01
CA SER A 66 3.18 -22.66 -20.17
C SER A 66 2.36 -23.00 -18.92
N ARG A 67 1.30 -23.80 -19.09
CA ARG A 67 0.50 -24.29 -17.95
C ARG A 67 1.37 -24.88 -16.82
N PRO A 68 2.41 -25.71 -17.08
CA PRO A 68 3.26 -26.23 -16.01
C PRO A 68 4.07 -25.12 -15.31
N LEU A 69 4.62 -24.15 -16.05
CA LEU A 69 5.35 -23.03 -15.44
C LEU A 69 4.43 -22.18 -14.55
N ARG A 70 3.19 -21.91 -15.00
CA ARG A 70 2.21 -21.18 -14.19
C ARG A 70 1.87 -21.92 -12.91
N LEU A 71 1.61 -23.23 -13.00
CA LEU A 71 1.31 -24.06 -11.83
C LEU A 71 2.51 -24.11 -10.88
N PHE A 72 3.74 -24.21 -11.41
CA PHE A 72 4.96 -24.15 -10.63
C PHE A 72 5.09 -22.82 -9.88
N LEU A 73 4.90 -21.68 -10.55
CA LEU A 73 4.98 -20.36 -9.91
C LEU A 73 3.93 -20.18 -8.81
N VAL A 74 2.70 -20.63 -9.05
CA VAL A 74 1.63 -20.60 -8.03
C VAL A 74 1.98 -21.51 -6.86
N GLY A 75 2.42 -22.75 -7.13
CA GLY A 75 2.85 -23.69 -6.10
C GLY A 75 4.00 -23.15 -5.26
N ALA A 76 5.03 -22.59 -5.91
CA ALA A 76 6.16 -21.95 -5.25
C ALA A 76 5.71 -20.77 -4.38
N SER A 77 4.80 -19.92 -4.86
CA SER A 77 4.27 -18.80 -4.08
C SER A 77 3.50 -19.27 -2.83
N LEU A 78 2.74 -20.37 -2.95
CA LEU A 78 2.03 -20.97 -1.82
C LEU A 78 3.00 -21.55 -0.79
N VAL A 79 4.04 -22.25 -1.25
CA VAL A 79 5.09 -22.79 -0.38
C VAL A 79 5.81 -21.67 0.37
N ILE A 80 6.22 -20.60 -0.34
CA ILE A 80 6.86 -19.43 0.28
C ILE A 80 5.94 -18.82 1.35
N TYR A 81 4.63 -18.72 1.07
CA TYR A 81 3.68 -18.24 2.06
C TYR A 81 3.57 -19.17 3.27
N LEU A 82 3.44 -20.48 3.05
CA LEU A 82 3.37 -21.47 4.13
C LEU A 82 4.62 -21.46 5.01
N LEU A 83 5.80 -21.17 4.45
CA LEU A 83 7.05 -21.03 5.19
C LEU A 83 7.07 -19.81 6.14
N THR A 84 6.21 -18.81 5.94
CA THR A 84 6.13 -17.66 6.86
C THR A 84 5.60 -18.06 8.25
N ILE A 85 4.77 -19.10 8.34
CA ILE A 85 4.20 -19.59 9.60
C ILE A 85 5.29 -20.16 10.53
N PRO A 86 6.09 -21.18 10.13
CA PRO A 86 7.17 -21.65 10.97
C PRO A 86 8.23 -20.57 11.20
N MET A 87 8.50 -19.67 10.23
CA MET A 87 9.39 -18.52 10.48
C MET A 87 8.88 -17.61 11.59
N TYR A 88 7.57 -17.34 11.67
CA TYR A 88 6.98 -16.54 12.74
C TYR A 88 7.12 -17.19 14.12
N LEU A 89 7.01 -18.52 14.19
CA LEU A 89 7.03 -19.29 15.43
C LEU A 89 8.44 -19.62 15.94
N VAL A 90 9.37 -19.94 15.02
CA VAL A 90 10.73 -20.41 15.35
C VAL A 90 11.72 -19.27 15.55
N LEU A 91 11.59 -18.19 14.76
CA LEU A 91 12.53 -17.09 14.82
C LEU A 91 12.34 -16.26 16.10
N SER A 92 13.41 -15.58 16.54
CA SER A 92 13.38 -14.75 17.75
C SER A 92 12.20 -13.77 17.74
N PRO A 93 11.46 -13.63 18.86
CA PRO A 93 10.33 -12.70 18.95
C PRO A 93 10.64 -11.25 18.54
N ARG A 94 11.91 -10.85 18.61
CA ARG A 94 12.40 -9.52 18.15
C ARG A 94 12.11 -9.26 16.68
N PHE A 95 12.06 -10.30 15.83
CA PHE A 95 11.78 -10.15 14.41
C PHE A 95 10.29 -10.03 14.08
N ARG A 96 9.39 -10.27 15.05
CA ARG A 96 7.94 -10.24 14.81
C ARG A 96 7.43 -8.87 14.39
N PRO A 97 7.70 -7.77 15.12
CA PRO A 97 7.26 -6.45 14.68
C PRO A 97 8.00 -5.94 13.44
N LEU A 98 9.24 -6.39 13.23
CA LEU A 98 10.12 -5.91 12.15
C LEU A 98 9.86 -6.59 10.79
N ALA A 99 9.50 -7.87 10.79
CA ALA A 99 9.45 -8.64 9.54
C ALA A 99 8.41 -9.77 9.55
N THR A 100 8.46 -10.70 10.51
CA THR A 100 7.71 -11.96 10.36
C THR A 100 6.19 -11.76 10.46
N SER A 101 5.71 -10.79 11.23
CA SER A 101 4.28 -10.43 11.27
C SER A 101 3.83 -9.85 9.93
N ALA A 102 4.60 -8.93 9.34
CA ALA A 102 4.29 -8.35 8.04
C ALA A 102 4.29 -9.42 6.92
N LEU A 103 5.27 -10.33 6.92
CA LEU A 103 5.33 -11.44 5.97
C LEU A 103 4.08 -12.33 6.05
N LEU A 104 3.62 -12.65 7.25
CA LEU A 104 2.43 -13.47 7.47
C LEU A 104 1.16 -12.83 6.89
N TYR A 105 1.02 -11.51 6.99
CA TYR A 105 -0.16 -10.78 6.51
C TYR A 105 -0.05 -10.25 5.07
N SER A 106 1.13 -10.33 4.45
CA SER A 106 1.38 -9.87 3.07
C SER A 106 0.57 -10.63 2.00
N PHE A 107 0.40 -11.94 2.17
CA PHE A 107 -0.27 -12.79 1.19
C PHE A 107 -1.77 -12.51 1.08
N PRO A 108 -2.56 -12.45 2.17
CA PRO A 108 -3.94 -12.01 2.11
C PRO A 108 -4.13 -10.65 1.41
N GLY A 109 -3.22 -9.70 1.63
CA GLY A 109 -3.26 -8.39 0.99
C GLY A 109 -3.02 -8.48 -0.52
N THR A 110 -1.97 -9.20 -0.91
CA THR A 110 -1.62 -9.43 -2.32
C THR A 110 -2.73 -10.18 -3.06
N LEU A 111 -3.27 -11.25 -2.46
CA LEU A 111 -4.34 -12.04 -3.04
C LEU A 111 -5.60 -11.19 -3.25
N THR A 112 -6.00 -10.42 -2.24
CA THR A 112 -7.16 -9.53 -2.34
C THR A 112 -6.96 -8.49 -3.44
N ARG A 113 -5.78 -7.84 -3.51
CA ARG A 113 -5.45 -6.90 -4.59
C ARG A 113 -5.52 -7.56 -5.97
N HIS A 114 -4.99 -8.78 -6.10
CA HIS A 114 -5.03 -9.54 -7.35
C HIS A 114 -6.47 -9.87 -7.78
N LEU A 115 -7.31 -10.32 -6.85
CA LEU A 115 -8.72 -10.63 -7.12
C LEU A 115 -9.49 -9.37 -7.52
N LEU A 116 -9.32 -8.26 -6.80
CA LEU A 116 -9.95 -6.98 -7.15
C LEU A 116 -9.49 -6.49 -8.52
N GLY A 117 -8.18 -6.52 -8.80
CA GLY A 117 -7.63 -6.08 -10.07
C GLY A 117 -8.13 -6.91 -11.26
N THR A 118 -8.11 -8.24 -11.14
CA THR A 118 -8.55 -9.14 -12.22
C THR A 118 -10.05 -9.10 -12.46
N GLN A 119 -10.86 -8.98 -11.41
CA GLN A 119 -12.32 -9.02 -11.54
C GLN A 119 -12.95 -7.67 -11.83
N LEU A 120 -12.33 -6.54 -11.42
CA LEU A 120 -12.97 -5.22 -11.45
C LEU A 120 -12.30 -4.19 -12.36
N ASN A 121 -10.98 -4.29 -12.65
CA ASN A 121 -10.33 -3.25 -13.48
C ASN A 121 -10.88 -3.18 -14.90
N GLY A 122 -11.34 -4.31 -15.45
CA GLY A 122 -11.95 -4.37 -16.77
C GLY A 122 -13.45 -4.05 -16.82
N ARG A 123 -14.13 -3.88 -15.67
CA ARG A 123 -15.59 -3.70 -15.64
C ARG A 123 -16.06 -2.30 -15.98
N HIS A 124 -15.26 -1.28 -15.67
CA HIS A 124 -15.61 0.11 -15.99
C HIS A 124 -14.76 0.61 -17.17
N PRO A 125 -15.39 1.20 -18.21
CA PRO A 125 -14.71 1.51 -19.47
C PRO A 125 -13.60 2.56 -19.34
N TYR A 126 -13.66 3.40 -18.30
CA TYR A 126 -12.77 4.55 -18.14
C TYR A 126 -11.80 4.45 -16.97
N TYR A 127 -12.11 3.67 -15.94
CA TYR A 127 -11.39 3.69 -14.67
C TYR A 127 -11.14 2.28 -14.16
N PRO A 128 -9.91 1.96 -13.72
CA PRO A 128 -9.61 0.67 -13.11
C PRO A 128 -10.13 0.62 -11.67
N ILE A 129 -11.40 0.21 -11.51
CA ILE A 129 -12.10 0.21 -10.23
C ILE A 129 -11.45 -0.74 -9.21
N GLY A 130 -10.88 -1.85 -9.65
CA GLY A 130 -10.20 -2.80 -8.77
C GLY A 130 -9.00 -2.18 -8.04
N THR A 131 -8.16 -1.44 -8.75
CA THR A 131 -7.01 -0.74 -8.17
C THR A 131 -7.47 0.39 -7.25
N LEU A 132 -8.48 1.16 -7.65
CA LEU A 132 -9.09 2.19 -6.80
C LEU A 132 -9.62 1.60 -5.48
N LEU A 133 -10.38 0.52 -5.56
CA LEU A 133 -10.99 -0.14 -4.40
C LEU A 133 -9.93 -0.78 -3.50
N ALA A 134 -8.91 -1.43 -4.08
CA ALA A 134 -7.80 -1.99 -3.32
C ALA A 134 -7.07 -0.91 -2.50
N ASN A 135 -6.75 0.22 -3.12
CA ASN A 135 -6.12 1.36 -2.43
C ASN A 135 -7.03 1.99 -1.37
N ALA A 136 -8.33 2.13 -1.65
CA ALA A 136 -9.31 2.65 -0.69
C ALA A 136 -9.44 1.73 0.54
N LEU A 137 -9.62 0.42 0.34
CA LEU A 137 -9.72 -0.56 1.42
C LEU A 137 -8.43 -0.62 2.25
N ALA A 138 -7.26 -0.67 1.60
CA ALA A 138 -5.98 -0.62 2.29
C ALA A 138 -5.84 0.66 3.13
N THR A 139 -6.29 1.81 2.61
CA THR A 139 -6.25 3.08 3.33
C THR A 139 -7.20 3.07 4.53
N ALA A 140 -8.41 2.53 4.37
CA ALA A 140 -9.35 2.40 5.47
C ALA A 140 -8.81 1.49 6.58
N PHE A 141 -8.31 0.31 6.23
CA PHE A 141 -7.70 -0.61 7.20
C PHE A 141 -6.47 -0.01 7.86
N LEU A 142 -5.61 0.66 7.09
CA LEU A 142 -4.45 1.37 7.62
C LEU A 142 -4.86 2.41 8.68
N ALA A 143 -5.89 3.23 8.38
CA ALA A 143 -6.41 4.21 9.32
C ALA A 143 -6.97 3.56 10.59
N ILE A 144 -7.75 2.47 10.44
CA ILE A 144 -8.33 1.72 11.57
C ILE A 144 -7.24 1.14 12.46
N PHE A 145 -6.29 0.39 11.90
CA PHE A 145 -5.23 -0.26 12.68
C PHE A 145 -4.32 0.78 13.35
N HIS A 146 -4.03 1.87 12.65
CA HIS A 146 -3.23 2.97 13.19
C HIS A 146 -3.95 3.70 14.33
N ALA A 147 -5.27 3.87 14.25
CA ALA A 147 -6.09 4.40 15.34
C ALA A 147 -6.12 3.43 16.53
N LEU A 148 -6.31 2.13 16.30
CA LEU A 148 -6.33 1.10 17.35
C LEU A 148 -5.00 1.00 18.12
N GLN A 149 -3.86 1.30 17.48
CA GLN A 149 -2.56 1.38 18.17
C GLN A 149 -2.45 2.56 19.16
N ARG A 150 -3.36 3.55 19.08
CA ARG A 150 -3.33 4.82 19.83
C ARG A 150 -4.54 5.02 20.73
N LEU A 151 -5.61 4.28 20.52
CA LEU A 151 -6.78 4.31 21.39
C LEU A 151 -6.45 3.67 22.75
N PRO A 152 -7.02 4.19 23.85
CA PRO A 152 -6.93 3.54 25.14
C PRO A 152 -7.58 2.14 25.07
N PRO A 153 -7.13 1.18 25.88
CA PRO A 153 -7.71 -0.16 25.90
C PRO A 153 -9.22 -0.09 26.20
N ALA A 154 -10.02 -0.78 25.39
CA ALA A 154 -11.48 -0.79 25.49
C ALA A 154 -12.03 -1.58 26.71
N GLY A 155 -11.16 -2.15 27.56
CA GLY A 155 -11.56 -2.94 28.72
C GLY A 155 -10.47 -2.98 29.80
N PRO A 156 -10.77 -3.58 30.97
CA PRO A 156 -9.83 -3.71 32.08
C PRO A 156 -8.73 -4.71 31.71
N GLY A 157 -7.62 -4.21 31.17
CA GLY A 157 -6.44 -5.00 30.86
C GLY A 157 -5.39 -4.20 30.11
N PRO A 158 -4.09 -4.45 30.34
CA PRO A 158 -3.03 -3.78 29.59
C PRO A 158 -3.04 -4.26 28.13
N ILE A 159 -2.80 -3.34 27.19
CA ILE A 159 -2.57 -3.69 25.78
C ILE A 159 -1.38 -4.65 25.70
N THR A 160 -1.58 -5.83 25.13
CA THR A 160 -0.52 -6.84 25.04
C THR A 160 0.48 -6.49 23.94
N ALA A 161 1.77 -6.81 24.15
CA ALA A 161 2.79 -6.64 23.11
C ALA A 161 2.44 -7.41 21.83
N LEU A 162 1.76 -8.56 21.96
CA LEU A 162 1.29 -9.35 20.83
C LEU A 162 0.27 -8.59 19.98
N SER A 163 -0.69 -7.90 20.59
CA SER A 163 -1.68 -7.07 19.87
C SER A 163 -1.00 -5.99 19.03
N CYS A 164 0.04 -5.35 19.58
CA CYS A 164 0.80 -4.32 18.87
C CYS A 164 1.59 -4.89 17.69
N VAL A 165 2.24 -6.04 17.88
CA VAL A 165 2.96 -6.77 16.82
C VAL A 165 2.02 -7.20 15.69
N VAL A 166 0.82 -7.64 16.02
CA VAL A 166 -0.20 -8.02 15.03
C VAL A 166 -0.68 -6.79 14.26
N LEU A 167 -1.05 -5.71 14.95
CA LEU A 167 -1.46 -4.46 14.30
C LEU A 167 -0.38 -3.91 13.39
N GLN A 168 0.90 -3.93 13.82
CA GLN A 168 2.02 -3.50 13.00
C GLN A 168 2.17 -4.38 11.75
N GLY A 169 2.09 -5.71 11.90
CA GLY A 169 2.12 -6.62 10.76
C GLY A 169 0.96 -6.45 9.78
N LEU A 170 -0.24 -6.09 10.26
CA LEU A 170 -1.38 -5.78 9.40
C LEU A 170 -1.19 -4.45 8.64
N ILE A 171 -0.57 -3.46 9.27
CA ILE A 171 -0.20 -2.20 8.62
C ILE A 171 0.84 -2.45 7.52
N ASP A 172 1.97 -3.06 7.88
CA ASP A 172 3.11 -3.21 6.96
C ASP A 172 2.89 -4.31 5.91
N GLY A 173 2.26 -5.42 6.31
CA GLY A 173 2.00 -6.59 5.47
C GLY A 173 0.69 -6.46 4.67
N LEU A 174 -0.46 -6.52 5.36
CA LEU A 174 -1.76 -6.55 4.69
C LEU A 174 -2.01 -5.26 3.90
N CYS A 175 -1.93 -4.10 4.54
CA CYS A 175 -2.22 -2.82 3.88
C CYS A 175 -1.15 -2.46 2.85
N GLY A 176 0.12 -2.74 3.16
CA GLY A 176 1.24 -2.57 2.23
C GLY A 176 1.07 -3.36 0.94
N CYS A 177 0.66 -4.63 1.02
CA CYS A 177 0.47 -5.48 -0.15
C CYS A 177 -0.90 -5.34 -0.85
N LEU A 178 -1.93 -4.88 -0.12
CA LEU A 178 -3.25 -4.58 -0.67
C LEU A 178 -3.26 -3.27 -1.46
N SER A 179 -2.48 -2.28 -1.03
CA SER A 179 -2.31 -1.02 -1.77
C SER A 179 -1.25 -1.14 -2.87
N THR A 180 -1.26 -0.19 -3.82
CA THR A 180 -0.24 -0.06 -4.85
C THR A 180 -0.23 1.35 -5.46
N VAL A 181 0.97 1.93 -5.55
CA VAL A 181 1.22 3.15 -6.34
C VAL A 181 1.77 2.80 -7.72
N SER A 182 2.54 1.71 -7.84
CA SER A 182 3.18 1.32 -9.10
C SER A 182 2.17 0.91 -10.17
N THR A 183 1.18 0.08 -9.83
CA THR A 183 0.10 -0.28 -10.77
C THR A 183 -0.74 0.95 -11.13
N PHE A 184 -1.05 1.78 -10.15
CA PHE A 184 -1.75 3.05 -10.35
C PHE A 184 -1.00 3.98 -11.32
N ALA A 185 0.33 4.10 -11.20
CA ALA A 185 1.15 4.93 -12.09
C ALA A 185 1.12 4.42 -13.54
N VAL A 186 1.17 3.10 -13.74
CA VAL A 186 1.02 2.48 -15.07
C VAL A 186 -0.35 2.79 -15.67
N GLU A 187 -1.42 2.68 -14.88
CA GLU A 187 -2.79 2.98 -15.33
C GLU A 187 -2.95 4.44 -15.76
N VAL A 188 -2.45 5.38 -14.94
CA VAL A 188 -2.48 6.82 -15.24
C VAL A 188 -1.72 7.13 -16.52
N ARG A 189 -0.49 6.61 -16.67
CA ARG A 189 0.31 6.79 -17.89
C ARG A 189 -0.37 6.17 -19.12
N ALA A 190 -0.96 4.99 -18.98
CA ALA A 190 -1.66 4.31 -20.07
C ALA A 190 -2.92 5.07 -20.52
N MET A 191 -3.56 5.82 -19.62
CA MET A 191 -4.65 6.74 -19.97
C MET A 191 -4.15 7.95 -20.76
N GLN A 192 -3.00 8.51 -20.40
CA GLN A 192 -2.40 9.66 -21.11
C GLN A 192 -1.92 9.32 -22.53
N GLY A 193 -1.30 8.14 -22.73
CA GLY A 193 -0.70 7.77 -24.02
C GLY A 193 -1.67 7.33 -25.12
N ARG A 194 -2.94 7.03 -24.80
CA ARG A 194 -3.92 6.46 -25.75
C ARG A 194 -4.84 7.48 -26.43
N GLY A 195 -4.51 8.77 -26.41
CA GLY A 195 -5.39 9.82 -26.93
C GLY A 195 -6.70 9.98 -26.15
N ARG A 196 -6.81 9.39 -24.95
CA ARG A 196 -7.92 9.67 -24.02
C ARG A 196 -7.61 10.98 -23.29
N ASP A 197 -8.64 11.77 -23.06
CA ASP A 197 -8.56 13.08 -22.40
C ASP A 197 -7.62 13.05 -21.18
N ALA A 198 -6.54 13.84 -21.22
CA ALA A 198 -5.66 14.04 -20.07
C ALA A 198 -6.45 14.37 -18.79
N ARG A 199 -7.60 15.02 -18.95
CA ARG A 199 -8.59 15.30 -17.90
C ARG A 199 -9.02 14.05 -17.13
N ARG A 200 -9.24 12.90 -17.80
CA ARG A 200 -9.66 11.65 -17.14
C ARG A 200 -8.55 11.02 -16.33
N ALA A 201 -7.32 11.05 -16.84
CA ALA A 201 -6.15 10.58 -16.09
C ALA A 201 -5.94 11.41 -14.81
N TRP A 202 -6.06 12.75 -14.92
CA TRP A 202 -6.03 13.65 -13.77
C TRP A 202 -7.20 13.42 -12.82
N ALA A 203 -8.42 13.26 -13.33
CA ALA A 203 -9.59 12.98 -12.50
C ALA A 203 -9.46 11.66 -11.72
N TYR A 204 -8.94 10.61 -12.36
CA TYR A 204 -8.63 9.34 -11.67
C TYR A 204 -7.54 9.52 -10.62
N ALA A 205 -6.46 10.22 -10.95
CA ALA A 205 -5.35 10.41 -10.04
C ALA A 205 -5.72 11.23 -8.81
N ILE A 206 -6.35 12.40 -9.03
CA ILE A 206 -6.84 13.28 -7.98
C ILE A 206 -7.96 12.60 -7.20
N GLY A 207 -8.90 11.93 -7.87
CA GLY A 207 -10.00 11.22 -7.22
C GLY A 207 -9.53 10.08 -6.32
N SER A 208 -8.56 9.28 -6.76
CA SER A 208 -7.94 8.21 -5.96
C SER A 208 -7.21 8.78 -4.74
N TRP A 209 -6.44 9.85 -4.93
CA TRP A 209 -5.74 10.55 -3.84
C TRP A 209 -6.72 11.16 -2.83
N ALA A 210 -7.71 11.90 -3.30
CA ALA A 210 -8.71 12.56 -2.48
C ALA A 210 -9.54 11.54 -1.69
N THR A 211 -9.95 10.43 -2.33
CA THR A 211 -10.65 9.34 -1.64
C THR A 211 -9.81 8.79 -0.49
N GLY A 212 -8.50 8.57 -0.71
CA GLY A 212 -7.60 8.13 0.34
C GLY A 212 -7.48 9.12 1.50
N GLN A 213 -7.34 10.41 1.21
CA GLN A 213 -7.27 11.46 2.25
C GLN A 213 -8.60 11.62 3.01
N ILE A 214 -9.74 11.53 2.33
CA ILE A 214 -11.08 11.57 2.95
C ILE A 214 -11.26 10.37 3.89
N LEU A 215 -10.86 9.17 3.49
CA LEU A 215 -10.92 7.99 4.35
C LEU A 215 -10.04 8.13 5.59
N MET A 216 -8.83 8.67 5.43
CA MET A 216 -7.95 8.99 6.56
C MET A 216 -8.58 10.01 7.50
N LEU A 217 -9.14 11.10 6.96
CA LEU A 217 -9.82 12.12 7.74
C LEU A 217 -11.03 11.55 8.50
N ALA A 218 -11.88 10.80 7.82
CA ALA A 218 -13.11 10.25 8.40
C ALA A 218 -12.81 9.24 9.52
N ILE A 219 -11.82 8.37 9.32
CA ILE A 219 -11.50 7.30 10.27
C ILE A 219 -10.49 7.80 11.30
N LEU A 220 -9.26 8.12 10.88
CA LEU A 220 -8.19 8.49 11.80
C LEU A 220 -8.46 9.87 12.41
N GLY A 221 -8.75 10.88 11.60
CA GLY A 221 -9.11 12.22 12.10
C GLY A 221 -10.33 12.21 13.01
N GLY A 222 -11.37 11.46 12.62
CA GLY A 222 -12.56 11.23 13.45
C GLY A 222 -12.23 10.63 14.82
N THR A 223 -11.35 9.61 14.86
CA THR A 223 -10.94 9.00 16.14
C THR A 223 -10.04 9.90 16.98
N THR A 224 -9.15 10.69 16.38
CA THR A 224 -8.25 11.58 17.13
C THR A 224 -9.00 12.74 17.75
N TRP A 225 -9.94 13.36 17.02
CA TRP A 225 -10.67 14.53 17.52
C TRP A 225 -11.93 14.17 18.31
N GLY A 226 -12.60 13.06 17.98
CA GLY A 226 -13.88 12.67 18.59
C GLY A 226 -13.76 11.73 19.78
N ALA A 227 -12.79 10.80 19.80
CA ALA A 227 -12.68 9.76 20.83
C ALA A 227 -11.53 10.01 21.83
N GLY A 228 -10.88 11.16 21.77
CA GLY A 228 -9.78 11.50 22.67
C GLY A 228 -8.56 10.59 22.48
N ALA A 229 -8.32 10.07 21.27
CA ALA A 229 -7.08 9.38 20.96
C ALA A 229 -5.92 10.40 21.07
N ARG A 230 -5.35 10.51 22.27
CA ARG A 230 -4.15 11.30 22.54
C ARG A 230 -2.96 10.59 21.91
N GLU A 231 -1.89 11.32 21.63
CA GLU A 231 -0.58 10.83 21.16
C GLU A 231 0.13 9.90 22.17
N ALA A 232 -0.61 9.16 23.01
CA ALA A 232 -0.07 8.10 23.83
C ALA A 232 0.25 6.91 22.92
N PHE A 233 1.54 6.70 22.72
CA PHE A 233 2.16 5.62 21.99
C PHE A 233 2.00 4.26 22.69
N TRP A 234 0.77 3.78 22.89
CA TRP A 234 0.50 2.55 23.64
C TRP A 234 1.20 1.33 23.04
N CYS A 235 1.29 1.28 21.72
CA CYS A 235 2.02 0.25 21.00
C CYS A 235 3.46 0.62 20.64
N VAL A 236 3.76 1.89 20.33
CA VAL A 236 5.11 2.28 19.89
C VAL A 236 6.15 2.17 21.02
N ALA A 237 5.76 2.31 22.29
CA ALA A 237 6.64 2.03 23.42
C ALA A 237 6.86 0.51 23.69
N ARG A 238 6.18 -0.38 22.95
CA ARG A 238 6.14 -1.84 23.19
C ARG A 238 6.55 -2.69 21.97
N LEU A 239 6.90 -2.04 20.85
CA LEU A 239 7.44 -2.68 19.63
C LEU A 239 8.97 -2.68 19.70
#